data_AF-A0A364NUG5-F1
#
_entry.id   AF-A0A364NUG5-F1
#
_cell.length_a   1.000
_cell.length_b   1.000
_cell.length_c   1.000
_cell.angle_alpha   90.00
_cell.angle_beta   90.00
_cell.angle_gamma   90.00
#
_symmetry.space_group_name_H-M   'P 1'
#
loop_
_entity.id
_entity.type
_entity.pdbx_description
1 polymer ?
#
loop_
_entity_poly.entity_id
_entity_poly.type
_entity_poly.pdbx_seq_one_letter_code
_entity_poly.pdbx_strand_id
1 'polypeptide(L)' 'MPTFDFSHLSPQERIELIGDICESLDGEALPLSAEWKAELDRRNATFSDDRAYAIPWSEVRAKLRPGRS' A
#
# COMPACT_ATOMS: atom_id res chain seq x y z
N MET A 1 -21.30 9.39 -10.75
CA MET A 1 -19.98 9.88 -10.31
C MET A 1 -19.30 10.52 -11.50
N PRO A 2 -18.65 11.68 -11.36
CA PRO A 2 -17.87 12.26 -12.45
C PRO A 2 -16.72 11.31 -12.81
N THR A 3 -16.47 11.16 -14.11
CA THR A 3 -15.35 10.37 -14.63
C THR A 3 -14.25 11.33 -15.03
N PHE A 4 -13.09 11.22 -14.38
CA PHE A 4 -11.90 11.97 -14.77
C PHE A 4 -11.15 11.19 -15.85
N ASP A 5 -10.79 11.87 -16.94
CA ASP A 5 -10.05 11.26 -18.04
C ASP A 5 -8.54 11.53 -17.88
N PHE A 6 -7.78 10.45 -17.65
CA PHE A 6 -6.32 10.45 -17.54
C PHE A 6 -5.65 9.73 -18.72
N SER A 7 -6.37 9.49 -19.82
CA SER A 7 -5.86 8.77 -20.99
C SER A 7 -4.64 9.44 -21.62
N HIS A 8 -4.53 10.76 -21.49
CA HIS A 8 -3.42 11.57 -21.97
C HIS A 8 -2.11 11.41 -21.18
N LEU A 9 -2.17 10.86 -19.96
CA LEU A 9 -0.99 10.64 -19.13
C LEU A 9 -0.29 9.33 -19.50
N SER A 10 1.03 9.38 -19.58
CA SER A 10 1.90 8.21 -19.63
C SER A 10 1.77 7.37 -18.36
N PRO A 11 2.19 6.09 -18.37
CA PRO A 11 2.18 5.27 -17.17
C PRO A 11 2.95 5.87 -15.99
N GLN A 12 4.05 6.58 -16.25
CA GLN A 12 4.86 7.21 -15.21
C GLN A 12 4.12 8.40 -14.58
N GLU A 13 3.56 9.29 -15.40
CA GLU A 13 2.77 10.45 -14.92
C GLU A 13 1.54 10.01 -14.13
N ARG A 14 0.93 8.86 -14.46
CA ARG A 14 -0.17 8.30 -13.67
C ARG A 14 0.28 7.87 -12.28
N ILE A 15 1.48 7.30 -12.15
CA ILE A 15 2.03 6.88 -10.86
C ILE A 15 2.34 8.11 -10.00
N GLU A 16 2.94 9.14 -10.60
CA GLU A 16 3.21 10.42 -9.93
C GLU A 16 1.91 11.08 -9.46
N LEU A 17 0.89 11.16 -10.33
CA LEU A 17 -0.42 11.69 -9.96
C LEU A 17 -1.08 10.91 -8.81
N ILE A 18 -0.94 9.57 -8.78
CA ILE A 18 -1.43 8.77 -7.64
C ILE A 18 -0.73 9.20 -6.34
N GLY A 19 0.58 9.40 -6.39
CA GLY A 19 1.37 9.91 -5.27
C GLY A 19 0.86 11.27 -4.78
N ASP A 20 0.77 12.24 -5.70
CA ASP A 20 0.32 13.60 -5.40
C ASP A 20 -1.10 13.63 -4.81
N ILE A 21 -2.01 12.82 -5.37
CA ILE A 21 -3.37 12.69 -4.83
C ILE A 21 -3.30 12.14 -3.41
N CYS A 22 -2.54 11.06 -3.17
CA CYS A 22 -2.42 10.46 -1.85
C CYS A 22 -1.84 11.45 -0.81
N GLU A 23 -0.85 12.26 -1.18
CA GLU A 23 -0.28 13.30 -0.32
C GLU A 23 -1.26 14.46 -0.06
N SER A 24 -2.16 14.73 -1.01
CA SER A 24 -3.19 15.77 -0.87
C SER A 24 -4.37 15.38 0.03
N LEU A 25 -4.51 14.10 0.38
CA LEU A 25 -5.56 13.63 1.27
C LEU A 25 -5.16 13.90 2.73
N ASP A 26 -5.87 14.80 3.40
CA ASP A 26 -5.73 14.98 4.85
C ASP A 26 -6.12 13.68 5.58
N GLY A 27 -5.25 13.21 6.48
CA GLY A 27 -5.40 11.92 7.19
C GLY A 27 -6.58 11.82 8.16
N GLU A 28 -7.42 12.86 8.26
CA GLU A 28 -8.62 12.82 9.09
C GLU A 28 -9.78 12.15 8.36
N ALA A 29 -10.12 10.95 8.88
CA ALA A 29 -11.34 10.19 8.60
C ALA A 29 -11.43 9.52 7.22
N LEU A 30 -10.44 8.68 6.89
CA LEU A 30 -10.78 7.49 6.11
C LEU A 30 -11.82 6.69 6.93
N PRO A 31 -13.00 6.35 6.37
CA PRO A 31 -14.04 5.63 7.09
C PRO A 31 -13.61 4.16 7.28
N LEU A 32 -12.74 3.93 8.25
CA LEU A 32 -12.38 2.60 8.71
C LEU A 32 -13.43 2.12 9.70
N SER A 33 -13.83 0.86 9.60
CA SER A 33 -14.64 0.24 10.63
C SER A 33 -13.84 0.14 11.93
N ALA A 34 -14.55 0.03 13.06
CA ALA A 34 -13.91 -0.08 14.36
C ALA A 34 -12.99 -1.31 14.44
N GLU A 35 -13.37 -2.41 13.78
CA GLU A 35 -12.60 -3.65 13.72
C GLU A 35 -11.29 -3.46 12.95
N TRP A 36 -11.33 -2.78 11.81
CA TRP A 36 -10.11 -2.50 11.03
C TRP A 36 -9.17 -1.54 11.77
N LYS A 37 -9.72 -0.52 12.45
CA LYS A 37 -8.91 0.35 13.28
C LYS A 37 -8.23 -0.42 14.41
N ALA A 38 -8.96 -1.26 15.12
CA ALA A 38 -8.42 -2.09 16.20
C ALA A 38 -7.32 -3.06 15.71
N GLU A 39 -7.49 -3.65 14.53
CA GLU A 39 -6.46 -4.54 13.95
C GLU A 39 -5.19 -3.76 13.53
N LEU A 40 -5.33 -2.56 12.97
CA LEU A 40 -4.19 -1.71 12.65
C LEU A 40 -3.45 -1.29 13.92
N ASP A 41 -4.18 -0.87 14.95
CA ASP A 41 -3.60 -0.48 16.24
C ASP A 41 -2.85 -1.67 16.88
N ARG A 42 -3.44 -2.89 16.83
CA ARG A 42 -2.80 -4.12 17.31
C ARG A 42 -1.49 -4.42 16.57
N ARG A 43 -1.49 -4.34 15.24
CA ARG A 43 -0.30 -4.60 14.40
C ARG A 43 0.78 -3.55 14.59
N ASN A 44 0.41 -2.29 14.73
CA ASN A 44 1.37 -1.21 14.97
C ASN A 44 2.04 -1.36 16.34
N ALA A 45 1.31 -1.82 17.36
CA ALA A 45 1.86 -2.07 18.70
C ALA A 45 2.91 -3.19 18.71
N THR A 46 2.74 -4.23 17.88
CA THR A 46 3.67 -5.38 17.80
C THR A 46 4.68 -5.28 16.67
N PHE A 47 4.63 -4.23 15.84
CA PHE A 47 5.40 -4.13 14.60
C PHE A 47 6.91 -4.33 14.80
N SER A 48 7.48 -3.72 15.85
CA SER A 48 8.93 -3.82 16.12
C SER A 48 9.38 -5.26 16.37
N ASP A 49 8.59 -6.04 17.10
CA ASP A 49 8.87 -7.43 17.42
C ASP A 49 8.56 -8.33 16.22
N ASP A 50 7.42 -8.09 15.55
CA ASP A 50 6.98 -8.85 14.39
C ASP A 50 7.95 -8.72 13.20
N ARG A 51 8.62 -7.55 13.08
CA ARG A 51 9.61 -7.30 12.03
C ARG A 51 10.79 -8.27 12.09
N ALA A 52 11.12 -8.83 13.26
CA ALA A 52 12.16 -9.84 13.39
C ALA A 52 11.85 -11.13 12.59
N TYR A 53 10.58 -11.40 12.33
CA TYR A 53 10.11 -12.55 11.54
C TYR A 53 9.85 -12.21 10.06
N ALA A 54 10.08 -10.96 9.64
CA ALA A 54 9.86 -10.55 8.27
C ALA A 54 10.91 -11.16 7.34
N ILE A 55 10.46 -11.74 6.22
CA ILE A 55 11.35 -12.19 5.14
C ILE A 55 11.41 -11.13 4.03
N PRO A 56 12.58 -10.93 3.39
CA PRO A 56 12.69 -9.99 2.28
C PRO A 56 11.72 -10.32 1.15
N TRP A 57 11.13 -9.29 0.54
CA TRP A 57 10.22 -9.48 -0.59
C TRP A 57 10.88 -10.21 -1.77
N SER A 58 12.20 -10.03 -1.96
CA SER A 58 12.97 -10.80 -2.95
C SER A 58 12.89 -12.30 -2.70
N GLU A 59 12.97 -12.74 -1.45
CA GLU A 59 12.86 -14.15 -1.06
C GLU A 59 11.45 -14.69 -1.31
N VAL A 60 10.41 -13.93 -0.94
CA VAL A 60 9.01 -14.29 -1.24
C VAL A 60 8.80 -14.42 -2.74
N ARG A 61 9.28 -13.46 -3.54
CA ARG A 61 9.16 -13.50 -5.01
C ARG A 61 9.86 -14.70 -5.62
N ALA A 62 11.04 -15.06 -5.12
CA ALA A 62 11.76 -16.24 -5.57
C ALA A 62 10.95 -17.53 -5.31
N LYS A 63 10.32 -17.65 -4.14
CA LYS A 63 9.44 -18.77 -3.79
C LYS A 63 8.17 -18.84 -4.64
N LEU A 64 7.59 -17.69 -5.00
CA LEU A 64 6.38 -17.61 -5.83
C LEU A 64 6.63 -17.84 -7.33
N ARG A 65 7.88 -17.72 -7.79
CA ARG A 65 8.27 -17.93 -9.19
C ARG A 65 9.45 -18.89 -9.32
N PRO A 66 9.31 -20.16 -8.90
CA PRO A 66 10.37 -21.14 -9.06
C PRO A 66 10.50 -21.48 -10.56
N GLY A 67 11.44 -20.84 -11.28
CA GLY A 67 11.77 -21.22 -12.66
C GLY A 67 11.92 -20.13 -13.72
N ARG A 68 12.09 -18.84 -13.39
CA ARG A 68 12.65 -17.87 -14.35
C ARG A 68 14.07 -17.51 -13.95
N SER A 69 15.02 -18.34 -14.39
CA SER A 69 16.40 -17.91 -14.67
C SER A 69 16.42 -16.99 -15.89
#